data_AF-A0AAE8LP78-F1
#
_entry.id   AF-A0AAE8LP78-F1
#
_cell.length_a   1.000
_cell.length_b   1.000
_cell.length_c   1.000
_cell.angle_alpha   90.00
_cell.angle_beta   90.00
_cell.angle_gamma   90.00
#
_symmetry.space_group_name_H-M   'P 1'
#
loop_
_entity.id
_entity.type
_entity.pdbx_description
1 polymer ?
#
loop_
_entity_poly.entity_id
_entity_poly.type
_entity_poly.pdbx_seq_one_letter_code
_entity_poly.pdbx_strand_id
1 'polypeptide(L)'
;MTNKLFTTEITTGDITLTSNVTSVTARANRISRVEEKRDDPRKNPAAIYIDLSVDHPEKFHDVLEATEAVDLALSLNDAVEMGLLMVAMGLEHKTDAQIKQVLDRLADLIEQYR
;
A
#
# COMPACT_ATOMS: atom_id res chain seq x y z
N MET A 1 24.74 -4.02 -9.43
CA MET A 1 24.08 -2.78 -8.92
C MET A 1 22.96 -3.23 -8.02
N THR A 2 22.94 -2.78 -6.77
CA THR A 2 22.03 -3.27 -5.73
C THR A 2 20.73 -2.47 -5.79
N ASN A 3 19.60 -3.16 -5.98
CA ASN A 3 18.28 -2.54 -5.84
C ASN A 3 18.18 -1.99 -4.41
N LYS A 4 17.87 -0.71 -4.24
CA LYS A 4 17.59 -0.17 -2.91
C LYS A 4 16.18 -0.63 -2.54
N LEU A 5 16.09 -1.71 -1.79
CA LEU A 5 14.84 -2.20 -1.24
C LEU A 5 14.69 -1.54 0.13
N PHE A 6 13.78 -0.58 0.25
CA PHE A 6 13.37 -0.11 1.56
C PHE A 6 12.23 -0.99 2.03
N THR A 7 12.44 -1.72 3.11
CA THR A 7 11.46 -2.65 3.68
C THR A 7 11.27 -2.32 5.14
N THR A 8 10.03 -2.32 5.59
CA THR A 8 9.68 -2.13 7.00
C THR A 8 8.60 -3.14 7.37
N GLU A 9 8.84 -3.85 8.47
CA GLU A 9 7.82 -4.70 9.09
C GLU A 9 6.75 -3.80 9.71
N ILE A 10 5.50 -4.18 9.53
CA ILE A 10 4.33 -3.49 10.07
C ILE A 10 3.45 -4.51 10.80
N THR A 11 2.59 -4.02 11.68
CA THR A 11 1.58 -4.85 12.33
C THR A 11 0.27 -4.11 12.23
N THR A 12 -0.70 -4.72 11.57
CA THR A 12 -2.05 -4.18 11.46
C THR A 12 -3.03 -5.03 12.27
N GLY A 13 -4.22 -4.49 12.52
CA GLY A 13 -5.37 -5.30 12.86
C GLY A 13 -5.80 -6.20 11.69
N ASP A 14 -6.98 -6.81 11.86
CA ASP A 14 -7.64 -7.56 10.79
C ASP A 14 -8.06 -6.62 9.66
N ILE A 15 -7.60 -6.94 8.45
CA ILE A 15 -7.92 -6.25 7.19
C ILE A 15 -8.93 -7.11 6.46
N THR A 16 -10.05 -6.54 6.04
CA THR A 16 -11.01 -7.27 5.21
C THR A 16 -10.76 -6.95 3.74
N LEU A 17 -10.44 -7.99 2.96
CA LEU A 17 -10.37 -7.94 1.51
C LEU A 17 -11.67 -8.49 0.95
N THR A 18 -12.47 -7.64 0.33
CA THR A 18 -13.76 -8.04 -0.24
C THR A 18 -13.69 -7.99 -1.75
N SER A 19 -14.09 -9.05 -2.44
CA SER A 19 -14.36 -9.03 -3.87
C SER A 19 -15.85 -9.15 -4.15
N ASN A 20 -16.23 -9.03 -5.42
CA ASN A 20 -17.58 -9.32 -5.88
C ASN A 20 -18.00 -10.80 -5.67
N VAL A 21 -17.08 -11.69 -5.29
CA VAL A 21 -17.32 -13.14 -5.18
C VAL A 21 -17.15 -13.65 -3.75
N THR A 22 -16.22 -13.09 -2.97
CA THR A 22 -15.95 -13.55 -1.60
C THR A 22 -15.36 -12.43 -0.73
N SER A 23 -15.24 -12.68 0.57
CA SER A 23 -14.51 -11.84 1.50
C SER A 23 -13.52 -12.69 2.28
N VAL A 24 -12.30 -12.20 2.43
CA VAL A 24 -11.25 -12.84 3.24
C VAL A 24 -10.70 -11.85 4.26
N THR A 25 -10.28 -12.37 5.40
CA THR A 25 -9.54 -11.59 6.40
C THR A 25 -8.06 -11.76 6.16
N ALA A 26 -7.29 -10.68 6.25
CA ALA A 26 -5.85 -10.68 6.09
C ALA A 26 -5.20 -9.78 7.15
N ARG A 27 -3.88 -9.88 7.28
CA ARG A 27 -3.06 -8.96 8.08
C ARG A 27 -1.87 -8.51 7.26
N ALA A 28 -1.53 -7.22 7.32
CA ALA A 28 -0.33 -6.73 6.69
C ALA A 28 0.86 -6.92 7.64
N ASN A 29 1.90 -7.56 7.13
CA ASN A 29 3.11 -7.83 7.93
C ASN A 29 4.27 -6.94 7.49
N ARG A 30 4.25 -6.48 6.24
CA ARG A 30 5.40 -5.81 5.65
C ARG A 30 4.98 -4.87 4.55
N ILE A 31 5.66 -3.73 4.50
CA ILE A 31 5.56 -2.77 3.41
C ILE A 31 6.95 -2.55 2.83
N SER A 32 7.06 -2.50 1.51
CA SER A 32 8.33 -2.30 0.84
C SER A 32 8.23 -1.39 -0.38
N ARG A 33 9.25 -0.57 -0.60
CA ARG A 33 9.46 0.18 -1.84
C ARG A 33 10.46 -0.58 -2.70
N VAL A 34 10.01 -1.00 -3.87
CA VAL A 34 10.84 -1.69 -4.87
C VAL A 34 11.21 -0.67 -5.93
N GLU A 35 12.52 -0.42 -6.05
CA GLU A 35 13.06 0.45 -7.08
C GLU A 35 13.07 -0.21 -8.46
N GLU A 36 13.04 0.64 -9.48
CA GLU A 36 13.11 0.31 -10.89
C GLU A 36 14.40 -0.46 -11.26
N LYS A 37 14.28 -1.52 -12.08
CA LYS A 37 15.43 -2.04 -12.82
C LYS A 37 15.83 -1.01 -13.89
N ARG A 38 17.05 -0.48 -13.80
CA ARG A 38 17.64 0.60 -14.63
C ARG A 38 17.54 0.45 -16.17
N ASP A 39 17.00 -0.64 -16.69
CA ASP A 39 16.98 -0.93 -18.12
C ASP A 39 15.82 -0.22 -18.86
N ASP A 40 14.71 0.14 -18.20
CA ASP A 40 13.63 1.00 -18.76
C ASP A 40 12.61 1.50 -17.70
N PRO A 41 12.64 2.79 -17.30
CA PRO A 41 11.71 3.38 -16.34
C PRO A 41 10.24 3.35 -16.73
N ARG A 42 9.98 3.29 -18.03
CA ARG A 42 8.62 3.27 -18.55
C ARG A 42 7.99 1.88 -18.43
N LYS A 43 8.81 0.83 -18.23
CA LYS A 43 8.34 -0.56 -18.14
C LYS A 43 8.19 -1.07 -16.72
N ASN A 44 8.92 -0.52 -15.74
CA ASN A 44 8.84 -0.96 -14.34
C ASN A 44 8.99 0.21 -13.36
N PRO A 45 7.99 1.10 -13.26
CA PRO A 45 8.03 2.21 -12.31
C PRO A 45 8.22 1.71 -10.88
N ALA A 46 8.89 2.51 -10.05
CA ALA A 46 9.01 2.22 -8.62
C ALA A 46 7.62 2.07 -8.00
N ALA A 47 7.45 1.05 -7.16
CA ALA A 47 6.16 0.70 -6.57
C ALA A 47 6.30 0.38 -5.08
N ILE A 48 5.21 0.63 -4.35
CA ILE A 48 5.08 0.26 -2.95
C ILE A 48 4.25 -1.03 -2.90
N TYR A 49 4.82 -2.05 -2.29
CA TYR A 49 4.21 -3.37 -2.12
C TYR A 49 3.81 -3.54 -0.65
N ILE A 50 2.61 -4.04 -0.44
CA ILE A 50 2.08 -4.40 0.87
C ILE A 50 1.91 -5.92 0.88
N ASP A 51 2.59 -6.57 1.81
CA ASP A 51 2.56 -8.01 2.00
C ASP A 51 1.43 -8.36 2.96
N LEU A 52 0.41 -9.06 2.43
CA LEU A 52 -0.79 -9.44 3.16
C LEU A 52 -0.77 -10.96 3.39
N SER A 53 -0.89 -11.37 4.65
CA SER A 53 -1.15 -12.76 5.01
C SER A 53 -2.64 -12.97 5.21
N VAL A 54 -3.24 -13.81 4.38
CA VAL A 54 -4.66 -14.16 4.44
C VAL A 54 -4.88 -15.21 5.53
N ASP A 55 -5.84 -14.95 6.42
CA ASP A 55 -6.30 -15.89 7.42
C ASP A 55 -7.21 -16.94 6.74
N HIS A 56 -6.96 -18.22 7.00
CA HIS A 56 -7.63 -19.36 6.35
C HIS A 56 -7.74 -19.24 4.81
N PRO A 57 -6.63 -19.36 4.06
CA PRO A 57 -6.67 -19.28 2.60
C PRO A 57 -7.47 -20.45 2.02
N GLU A 58 -8.73 -20.19 1.63
CA GLU A 58 -9.52 -21.16 0.89
C GLU A 58 -9.01 -21.25 -0.55
N LYS A 59 -8.80 -22.48 -1.04
CA LYS A 59 -8.29 -22.74 -2.39
C LYS A 59 -9.40 -22.56 -3.41
N PHE A 60 -9.78 -21.34 -3.71
CA PHE A 60 -10.71 -21.06 -4.80
C PHE A 60 -9.97 -20.53 -6.01
N HIS A 61 -9.48 -21.45 -6.84
CA HIS A 61 -8.93 -21.11 -8.14
C HIS A 61 -9.91 -20.28 -8.98
N ASP A 62 -11.20 -20.62 -8.91
CA ASP A 62 -12.26 -19.98 -9.71
C ASP A 62 -12.64 -18.58 -9.22
N VAL A 63 -12.31 -18.22 -7.98
CA VAL A 63 -12.67 -16.93 -7.38
C VAL A 63 -11.78 -15.80 -7.92
N LEU A 64 -10.49 -16.04 -8.16
CA LEU A 64 -9.59 -15.02 -8.70
C LEU A 64 -9.92 -14.69 -10.16
N GLU A 65 -10.32 -15.69 -10.96
CA GLU A 65 -10.69 -15.48 -12.36
C GLU A 65 -12.01 -14.71 -12.51
N ALA A 66 -12.94 -14.85 -11.55
CA ALA A 66 -14.22 -14.15 -11.52
C ALA A 66 -14.20 -12.82 -10.73
N THR A 67 -13.07 -12.47 -10.12
CA THR A 67 -12.92 -11.23 -9.35
C THR A 67 -12.67 -10.06 -10.29
N GLU A 68 -13.65 -9.17 -10.40
CA GLU A 68 -13.55 -7.95 -11.21
C GLU A 68 -13.11 -6.73 -10.38
N ALA A 69 -13.39 -6.76 -9.07
CA ALA A 69 -13.08 -5.69 -8.14
C ALA A 69 -12.67 -6.24 -6.78
N VAL A 70 -11.76 -5.54 -6.12
CA VAL A 70 -11.32 -5.83 -4.75
C VAL A 70 -11.34 -4.54 -3.93
N ASP A 71 -12.07 -4.59 -2.82
CA ASP A 71 -12.13 -3.56 -1.80
C ASP A 71 -11.23 -3.93 -0.63
N LEU A 72 -10.55 -2.91 -0.08
CA LEU A 72 -9.67 -3.01 1.09
C LEU A 72 -10.30 -2.20 2.23
N ALA A 73 -10.76 -2.89 3.26
CA ALA A 73 -11.24 -2.26 4.49
C ALA A 73 -10.16 -2.31 5.57
N LEU A 74 -9.77 -1.13 6.07
CA LEU A 74 -8.79 -0.94 7.14
C LEU A 74 -9.49 -0.31 8.35
N SER A 75 -8.97 -0.60 9.55
CA SER A 75 -9.30 0.25 10.70
C SER A 75 -8.76 1.67 10.47
N LEU A 76 -9.36 2.68 11.11
CA LEU A 76 -8.89 4.06 10.96
C LEU A 76 -7.43 4.24 11.38
N ASN A 77 -6.99 3.54 12.43
CA ASN A 77 -5.61 3.61 12.91
C ASN A 77 -4.65 2.96 11.90
N ASP A 78 -4.99 1.77 11.39
CA ASP A 78 -4.17 1.10 10.38
C ASP A 78 -4.07 1.93 9.10
N ALA A 79 -5.18 2.57 8.68
CA ALA A 79 -5.20 3.45 7.52
C ALA A 79 -4.24 4.65 7.67
N VAL A 80 -4.16 5.26 8.85
CA VAL A 80 -3.23 6.36 9.14
C VAL A 80 -1.78 5.87 9.13
N GLU A 81 -1.47 4.80 9.87
CA GLU A 81 -0.10 4.28 9.99
C GLU A 81 0.45 3.79 8.64
N MET A 82 -0.34 2.99 7.92
CA MET A 82 0.03 2.54 6.58
C MET A 82 0.12 3.71 5.60
N GLY A 83 -0.81 4.68 5.69
CA GLY A 83 -0.81 5.89 4.88
C GLY A 83 0.47 6.70 5.04
N LEU A 84 0.90 6.94 6.28
CA LEU A 84 2.13 7.67 6.58
C LEU A 84 3.36 6.97 6.01
N LEU A 85 3.46 5.64 6.17
CA LEU A 85 4.56 4.86 5.61
C LEU A 85 4.59 4.92 4.08
N MET A 86 3.42 4.78 3.43
CA MET A 86 3.31 4.89 1.98
C MET A 86 3.74 6.27 1.47
N VAL A 87 3.29 7.34 2.13
CA VAL A 87 3.68 8.71 1.79
C VAL A 87 5.19 8.90 1.98
N ALA A 88 5.74 8.50 3.13
CA ALA A 88 7.18 8.62 3.41
C ALA A 88 8.03 7.91 2.35
N MET A 89 7.66 6.68 1.98
CA MET A 89 8.33 5.93 0.91
C MET A 89 8.21 6.62 -0.45
N GLY A 90 7.04 7.18 -0.78
CA GLY A 90 6.83 7.93 -2.02
C GLY A 90 7.60 9.24 -2.13
N LEU A 91 8.06 9.78 -0.99
CA LEU A 91 8.79 11.04 -0.90
C LEU A 91 10.32 10.87 -0.94
N GLU A 92 10.87 9.64 -0.96
CA GLU A 92 12.31 9.38 -0.77
C GLU A 92 13.24 10.23 -1.64
N HIS A 93 12.85 10.50 -2.90
CA HIS A 93 13.66 11.27 -3.87
C HIS A 93 13.11 12.68 -4.15
N LYS A 94 12.19 13.18 -3.32
CA LYS A 94 11.59 14.51 -3.47
C LYS A 94 12.44 15.58 -2.81
N THR A 95 12.43 16.78 -3.38
CA THR A 95 13.05 17.95 -2.76
C THR A 95 12.21 18.48 -1.60
N ASP A 96 12.79 19.25 -0.69
CA ASP A 96 12.07 19.87 0.42
C ASP A 96 10.84 20.68 -0.04
N ALA A 97 10.96 21.38 -1.16
CA ALA A 97 9.85 22.13 -1.75
C ALA A 97 8.71 21.21 -2.21
N GLN A 98 9.02 20.05 -2.80
CA GLN A 98 8.03 19.06 -3.21
C GLN A 98 7.40 18.33 -2.02
N ILE A 99 8.19 18.03 -0.98
CA ILE A 99 7.69 17.48 0.28
C ILE A 99 6.69 18.45 0.91
N LYS A 100 7.04 19.74 0.99
CA LYS A 100 6.15 20.78 1.51
C LYS A 100 4.80 20.83 0.77
N GLN A 101 4.80 20.75 -0.56
CA GLN A 101 3.56 20.72 -1.34
C GLN A 101 2.64 19.54 -0.99
N VAL A 102 3.22 18.37 -0.67
CA VAL A 102 2.44 17.20 -0.24
C VAL A 102 1.86 17.41 1.16
N LEU A 103 2.65 18.00 2.07
CA LEU A 103 2.19 18.33 3.42
C LEU A 103 1.08 19.39 3.42
N ASP A 104 1.22 20.42 2.59
CA ASP A 104 0.20 21.46 2.42
C ASP A 104 -1.12 20.83 1.92
N ARG A 105 -1.06 19.97 0.90
CA ARG A 105 -2.24 19.21 0.42
C ARG A 105 -2.86 18.30 1.49
N LEU A 106 -2.05 17.68 2.34
CA LEU A 106 -2.55 16.85 3.43
C LEU A 106 -3.30 17.70 4.46
N ALA A 107 -2.77 18.89 4.80
CA ALA A 107 -3.44 19.84 5.68
C ALA A 107 -4.80 20.28 5.12
N ASP A 108 -4.85 20.63 3.83
CA ASP A 108 -6.09 21.01 3.14
C ASP A 108 -7.13 19.88 3.15
N LEU A 109 -6.69 18.62 2.98
CA LEU A 109 -7.58 17.47 3.08
C LEU A 109 -8.13 17.29 4.49
N ILE A 110 -7.28 17.44 5.52
CA ILE A 110 -7.71 17.33 6.93
C ILE A 110 -8.78 18.39 7.25
N GLU A 111 -8.63 19.61 6.72
CA GLU A 111 -9.62 20.67 6.92
C GLU A 111 -10.99 20.32 6.33
N GLN A 112 -11.06 19.61 5.19
CA GLN A 112 -12.32 19.18 4.59
C GLN A 112 -13.09 18.14 5.42
N TYR A 113 -12.39 17.40 6.29
CA TYR A 113 -13.00 16.41 7.18
C TYR A 113 -13.26 16.94 8.61
N ARG A 114 -13.01 18.23 8.87
CA ARG A 114 -13.35 18.91 10.13
C ARG A 114 -14.68 19.63 10.03
#